data_AF-A0A3D1UW02-F1
#
_entry.id   AF-A0A3D1UW02-F1
#
_cell.length_a   1.000
_cell.length_b   1.000
_cell.length_c   1.000
_cell.angle_alpha   90.00
_cell.angle_beta   90.00
_cell.angle_gamma   90.00
#
_symmetry.space_group_name_H-M   'P 1'
#
loop_
_entity.id
_entity.type
_entity.pdbx_description
1 polymer ?
#
loop_
_entity_poly.entity_id
_entity_poly.type
_entity_poly.pdbx_seq_one_letter_code
_entity_poly.pdbx_strand_id
1 'polypeptide(L)'
;METYQDLKARHEKEVNALPLGFAFSEEQFEEMKLKLGVKENSELYRLGDTGGFYRKVDSELIHGTFKRHMEERRKAIFTESGINAKYVQSMFYYEMCNHEFGINWDGKADVLSACDLTEKQLDSIPELKQAWNAAKKQYDTAAEKNGWF
;
A
#
# COMPACT_ATOMS: atom_id res chain seq x y z
N MET A 1 1.21 -14.12 -14.96
CA MET A 1 0.69 -13.56 -13.70
C MET A 1 1.33 -12.18 -13.52
N GLU A 2 0.53 -11.16 -13.22
CA GLU A 2 0.96 -9.77 -12.99
C GLU A 2 2.02 -9.73 -11.86
N THR A 3 3.05 -8.88 -11.98
CA THR A 3 4.05 -8.72 -10.91
C THR A 3 3.53 -7.81 -9.79
N TYR A 4 4.23 -7.78 -8.64
CA TYR A 4 3.88 -6.86 -7.56
C TYR A 4 3.89 -5.39 -8.04
N GLN A 5 4.93 -5.01 -8.76
CA GLN A 5 5.10 -3.65 -9.26
C GLN A 5 4.05 -3.28 -10.31
N ASP A 6 3.69 -4.22 -11.20
CA ASP A 6 2.63 -3.98 -12.20
C ASP A 6 1.27 -3.74 -11.52
N LEU A 7 0.91 -4.58 -10.53
CA LEU A 7 -0.33 -4.43 -9.76
C LEU A 7 -0.35 -3.09 -9.01
N LYS A 8 0.76 -2.75 -8.33
CA LYS A 8 0.90 -1.50 -7.57
C LYS A 8 0.78 -0.28 -8.48
N ALA A 9 1.47 -0.28 -9.62
CA ALA A 9 1.42 0.83 -10.59
C ALA A 9 0.02 1.00 -11.19
N ARG A 10 -0.68 -0.11 -11.46
CA ARG A 10 -2.07 -0.05 -11.91
C ARG A 10 -3.01 0.50 -10.83
N HIS A 11 -2.88 0.04 -9.58
CA HIS A 11 -3.66 0.58 -8.46
C HIS A 11 -3.39 2.06 -8.22
N GLU A 12 -2.14 2.49 -8.26
CA GLU A 12 -1.75 3.90 -8.12
C GLU A 12 -2.40 4.75 -9.22
N LYS A 13 -2.36 4.30 -10.48
CA LYS A 13 -3.03 4.99 -11.59
C LYS A 13 -4.54 5.10 -11.38
N GLU A 14 -5.17 4.06 -10.85
CA GLU A 14 -6.60 4.06 -10.55
C GLU A 14 -6.93 5.03 -9.41
N VAL A 15 -6.13 5.07 -8.33
CA VAL A 15 -6.31 6.03 -7.22
C VAL A 15 -6.09 7.47 -7.68
N ASN A 16 -5.06 7.72 -8.50
CA ASN A 16 -4.77 9.06 -9.04
C ASN A 16 -5.89 9.58 -9.97
N ALA A 17 -6.75 8.70 -10.49
CA ALA A 17 -7.90 9.07 -11.30
C ALA A 17 -9.18 9.29 -10.47
N LEU A 18 -9.18 8.98 -9.17
CA LEU A 18 -10.34 9.18 -8.30
C LEU A 18 -10.54 10.67 -7.97
N PRO A 19 -11.80 11.09 -7.67
CA PRO A 19 -12.10 12.45 -7.22
C PRO A 19 -11.70 12.65 -5.75
N LEU A 20 -10.41 12.52 -5.46
CA LEU A 20 -9.79 12.73 -4.16
C LEU A 20 -9.06 14.07 -4.14
N GLY A 21 -9.04 14.72 -2.99
CA GLY A 21 -8.17 15.86 -2.73
C GLY A 21 -7.48 15.74 -1.39
N PHE A 22 -6.28 16.30 -1.27
CA PHE A 22 -5.46 16.22 -0.07
C PHE A 22 -5.18 17.61 0.47
N ALA A 23 -5.29 17.78 1.78
CA ALA A 23 -5.05 19.05 2.45
C ALA A 23 -4.44 18.83 3.83
N PHE A 24 -3.32 19.54 4.08
CA PHE A 24 -2.56 19.53 5.33
C PHE A 24 -2.48 20.93 5.96
N SER A 25 -3.11 21.92 5.33
CA SER A 25 -3.33 23.27 5.84
C SER A 25 -4.74 23.75 5.48
N GLU A 26 -5.18 24.85 6.10
CA GLU A 26 -6.46 25.48 5.80
C GLU A 26 -6.52 26.02 4.36
N GLU A 27 -5.42 26.59 3.86
CA GLU A 27 -5.31 27.05 2.47
C GLU A 27 -5.48 25.90 1.48
N GLN A 28 -4.78 24.78 1.71
CA GLN A 28 -4.93 23.59 0.86
C GLN A 28 -6.35 23.00 0.93
N PHE A 29 -7.02 23.13 2.07
CA PHE A 29 -8.38 22.63 2.25
C PHE A 29 -9.39 23.41 1.40
N GLU A 30 -9.29 24.74 1.37
CA GLU A 30 -10.16 25.56 0.52
C GLU A 30 -9.85 25.38 -0.97
N GLU A 31 -8.58 25.27 -1.37
CA GLU A 31 -8.23 24.91 -2.76
C GLU A 31 -8.79 23.56 -3.19
N MET A 32 -8.71 22.56 -2.30
CA MET A 32 -9.24 21.23 -2.53
C MET A 32 -10.75 21.27 -2.71
N LYS A 33 -11.47 22.02 -1.87
CA LYS A 33 -12.93 22.20 -2.01
C LYS A 33 -13.30 22.80 -3.35
N LEU A 34 -12.56 23.82 -3.82
CA LEU A 34 -12.78 24.41 -5.14
C LEU A 34 -12.55 23.38 -6.26
N LYS A 35 -11.47 22.60 -6.19
CA LYS A 35 -11.15 21.54 -7.18
C LYS A 35 -12.23 20.45 -7.22
N LEU A 36 -12.77 20.07 -6.07
CA LEU A 36 -13.86 19.09 -5.97
C LEU A 36 -15.25 19.69 -6.22
N GLY A 37 -15.39 21.01 -6.33
CA GLY A 37 -16.69 21.67 -6.49
C GLY A 37 -17.59 21.57 -5.25
N VAL A 38 -17.00 21.55 -4.06
CA VAL A 38 -17.69 21.48 -2.76
C VAL A 38 -18.06 22.87 -2.28
N LYS A 39 -19.31 23.06 -1.84
CA LYS A 39 -19.79 24.33 -1.28
C LYS A 39 -19.79 24.29 0.23
N GLU A 40 -20.32 23.21 0.80
CA GLU A 40 -20.47 23.03 2.23
C GLU A 40 -19.58 21.88 2.74
N ASN A 41 -18.90 22.09 3.86
CA ASN A 41 -18.04 21.05 4.46
C ASN A 41 -18.84 19.78 4.82
N SER A 42 -20.16 19.88 4.98
CA SER A 42 -21.06 18.75 5.23
C SER A 42 -21.20 17.80 4.03
N GLU A 43 -20.76 18.19 2.84
CA GLU A 43 -20.73 17.36 1.61
C GLU A 43 -19.51 16.44 1.55
N LEU A 44 -18.55 16.59 2.47
CA LEU A 44 -17.28 15.85 2.45
C LEU A 44 -17.30 14.64 3.39
N TYR A 45 -16.57 13.61 2.96
CA TYR A 45 -15.98 12.61 3.83
C TYR A 45 -14.46 12.83 3.92
N ARG A 46 -13.90 12.44 5.07
CA ARG A 46 -12.46 12.34 5.27
C ARG A 46 -12.00 10.92 4.95
N LEU A 47 -10.89 10.79 4.26
CA LEU A 47 -10.26 9.52 3.92
C LEU A 47 -9.36 9.06 5.08
N GLY A 48 -9.99 8.52 6.12
CA GLY A 48 -9.27 8.09 7.34
C GLY A 48 -8.42 9.22 7.93
N ASP A 49 -7.20 8.90 8.34
CA ASP A 49 -6.24 9.86 8.90
C ASP A 49 -5.16 10.31 7.91
N THR A 50 -5.45 10.26 6.60
CA THR A 50 -4.46 10.53 5.54
C THR A 50 -4.32 12.02 5.16
N GLY A 51 -5.23 12.87 5.64
CA GLY A 51 -5.40 14.24 5.11
C GLY A 51 -6.15 14.29 3.76
N GLY A 52 -6.62 13.13 3.27
CA GLY A 52 -7.47 13.04 2.08
C GLY A 52 -8.94 13.33 2.37
N PHE A 53 -9.63 13.88 1.37
CA PHE A 53 -11.04 14.24 1.39
C PHE A 53 -11.69 13.92 0.05
N TYR A 54 -12.98 13.64 0.07
CA TYR A 54 -13.78 13.39 -1.12
C TYR A 54 -15.25 13.69 -0.86
N ARG A 55 -16.03 13.87 -1.94
CA ARG A 55 -17.46 14.17 -1.80
C ARG A 55 -18.23 12.91 -1.43
N LYS A 56 -19.24 13.05 -0.57
CA LYS A 56 -20.13 11.94 -0.18
C LYS A 56 -20.78 11.24 -1.38
N VAL A 57 -21.10 11.99 -2.43
CA VAL A 57 -21.69 11.46 -3.67
C VAL A 57 -20.75 10.52 -4.43
N ASP A 58 -19.44 10.63 -4.24
CA ASP A 58 -18.42 9.79 -4.88
C ASP A 58 -18.04 8.58 -4.03
N SER A 59 -18.69 8.38 -2.88
CA SER A 59 -18.34 7.36 -1.90
C SER A 59 -18.43 5.93 -2.44
N GLU A 60 -19.44 5.62 -3.26
CA GLU A 60 -19.58 4.29 -3.86
C GLU A 60 -18.42 3.95 -4.81
N LEU A 61 -18.02 4.91 -5.65
CA LEU A 61 -16.88 4.77 -6.56
C LEU A 61 -15.58 4.54 -5.79
N ILE A 62 -15.34 5.34 -4.75
CA ILE A 62 -14.11 5.31 -3.97
C ILE A 62 -14.04 4.00 -3.17
N HIS A 63 -15.08 3.66 -2.40
CA HIS A 63 -15.12 2.42 -1.63
C HIS A 63 -15.06 1.19 -2.53
N GLY A 64 -15.76 1.20 -3.67
CA GLY A 64 -15.71 0.12 -4.64
C GLY A 64 -14.31 -0.11 -5.20
N THR A 65 -13.59 0.97 -5.51
CA THR A 65 -12.20 0.91 -6.01
C THR A 65 -11.26 0.32 -4.96
N PHE A 66 -11.26 0.86 -3.74
CA PHE A 66 -10.38 0.36 -2.67
C PHE A 66 -10.73 -1.08 -2.25
N LYS A 67 -12.00 -1.45 -2.22
CA LYS A 67 -12.44 -2.83 -1.95
C LYS A 67 -11.90 -3.79 -3.02
N ARG A 68 -12.04 -3.44 -4.31
CA ARG A 68 -11.48 -4.24 -5.40
C ARG A 68 -9.97 -4.36 -5.29
N HIS A 69 -9.26 -3.27 -4.99
CA HIS A 69 -7.80 -3.30 -4.82
C HIS A 69 -7.37 -4.25 -3.71
N MET A 70 -8.02 -4.19 -2.55
CA MET A 70 -7.77 -5.10 -1.43
C MET A 70 -7.98 -6.57 -1.85
N GLU A 71 -9.05 -6.87 -2.58
CA GLU A 71 -9.33 -8.22 -3.09
C GLU A 71 -8.28 -8.68 -4.11
N GLU A 72 -7.84 -7.82 -5.02
CA GLU A 72 -6.81 -8.10 -6.02
C GLU A 72 -5.46 -8.39 -5.35
N ARG A 73 -5.02 -7.57 -4.38
CA ARG A 73 -3.78 -7.83 -3.63
C ARG A 73 -3.87 -9.12 -2.84
N ARG A 74 -5.00 -9.39 -2.17
CA ARG A 74 -5.22 -10.65 -1.45
C ARG A 74 -5.11 -11.87 -2.37
N LYS A 75 -5.69 -11.81 -3.57
CA LYS A 75 -5.61 -12.89 -4.59
C LYS A 75 -4.21 -13.04 -5.19
N ALA A 76 -3.42 -11.96 -5.24
CA ALA A 76 -2.04 -12.03 -5.70
C ALA A 76 -1.12 -12.70 -4.66
N ILE A 77 -1.39 -12.49 -3.37
CA ILE A 77 -0.65 -13.09 -2.25
C ILE A 77 -1.07 -14.55 -2.03
N PHE A 78 -2.37 -14.82 -1.88
CA PHE A 78 -2.90 -16.11 -1.46
C PHE A 78 -3.50 -16.90 -2.63
N THR A 79 -3.15 -18.18 -2.70
CA THR A 79 -3.74 -19.15 -3.63
C THR A 79 -4.66 -20.11 -2.87
N GLU A 80 -5.38 -20.99 -3.58
CA GLU A 80 -6.27 -21.99 -2.95
C GLU A 80 -5.55 -22.89 -1.93
N SER A 81 -4.26 -23.16 -2.15
CA SER A 81 -3.47 -24.10 -1.36
C SER A 81 -2.27 -23.47 -0.64
N GLY A 82 -2.19 -22.14 -0.54
CA GLY A 82 -1.06 -21.46 0.10
C GLY A 82 -0.86 -20.04 -0.39
N ILE A 83 0.37 -19.71 -0.80
CA ILE A 83 0.73 -18.38 -1.30
C ILE A 83 1.37 -18.45 -2.68
N ASN A 84 1.36 -17.33 -3.41
CA ASN A 84 2.24 -17.15 -4.55
C ASN A 84 3.64 -16.74 -4.08
N ALA A 85 4.52 -17.72 -3.83
CA ALA A 85 5.84 -17.47 -3.25
C ALA A 85 6.69 -16.48 -4.07
N LYS A 86 6.66 -16.56 -5.41
CA LYS A 86 7.44 -15.65 -6.27
C LYS A 86 6.94 -14.21 -6.16
N TYR A 87 5.62 -14.02 -6.21
CA TYR A 87 5.01 -12.71 -6.05
C TYR A 87 5.31 -12.13 -4.66
N VAL A 88 5.08 -12.91 -3.61
CA VAL A 88 5.26 -12.50 -2.20
C VAL A 88 6.71 -12.16 -1.88
N GLN A 89 7.68 -12.94 -2.36
CA GLN A 89 9.09 -12.60 -2.17
C GLN A 89 9.44 -11.27 -2.87
N SER A 90 8.97 -11.07 -4.11
CA SER A 90 9.20 -9.82 -4.84
C SER A 90 8.56 -8.61 -4.17
N MET A 91 7.36 -8.79 -3.60
CA MET A 91 6.63 -7.80 -2.81
C MET A 91 7.42 -7.39 -1.56
N PHE A 92 7.84 -8.37 -0.74
CA PHE A 92 8.63 -8.06 0.47
C PHE A 92 9.94 -7.37 0.13
N TYR A 93 10.67 -7.84 -0.89
CA TYR A 93 11.92 -7.21 -1.29
C TYR A 93 11.71 -5.76 -1.74
N TYR A 94 10.68 -5.51 -2.56
CA TYR A 94 10.35 -4.18 -3.03
C TYR A 94 10.01 -3.23 -1.87
N GLU A 95 9.15 -3.67 -0.95
CA GLU A 95 8.75 -2.83 0.18
C GLU A 95 9.88 -2.66 1.22
N MET A 96 10.76 -3.65 1.42
CA MET A 96 11.98 -3.47 2.23
C MET A 96 12.90 -2.37 1.68
N CYS A 97 13.05 -2.29 0.35
CA CYS A 97 13.84 -1.25 -0.31
C CYS A 97 13.21 0.15 -0.18
N ASN A 98 11.88 0.26 -0.13
CA ASN A 98 11.18 1.55 -0.08
C ASN A 98 10.87 2.05 1.35
N HIS A 99 10.88 1.16 2.34
CA HIS A 99 10.57 1.49 3.73
C HIS A 99 11.78 1.43 4.65
N GLU A 100 12.97 1.78 4.15
CA GLU A 100 14.21 1.93 4.93
C GLU A 100 14.52 0.77 5.89
N PHE A 101 14.17 -0.47 5.49
CA PHE A 101 14.04 -1.62 6.38
C PHE A 101 15.24 -1.91 7.30
N GLY A 102 16.48 -1.62 6.86
CA GLY A 102 17.68 -1.82 7.67
C GLY A 102 18.14 -0.61 8.48
N ILE A 103 17.45 0.52 8.40
CA ILE A 103 17.78 1.77 9.14
C ILE A 103 16.73 2.07 10.21
N ASN A 104 15.45 1.81 9.94
CA ASN A 104 14.36 2.11 10.88
C ASN A 104 14.20 1.05 11.99
N TRP A 105 13.91 1.52 13.21
CA TRP A 105 13.62 0.67 14.37
C TRP A 105 12.37 -0.21 14.19
N ASP A 106 11.46 0.16 13.27
CA ASP A 106 10.17 -0.50 13.03
C ASP A 106 9.97 -1.03 11.58
N GLY A 107 11.07 -1.24 10.85
CA GLY A 107 11.01 -1.61 9.42
C GLY A 107 10.22 -2.86 9.12
N LYS A 108 10.17 -3.81 10.05
CA LYS A 108 9.33 -4.99 9.89
C LYS A 108 7.85 -4.61 9.85
N ALA A 109 7.38 -3.77 10.76
CA ALA A 109 5.97 -3.39 10.79
C ALA A 109 5.59 -2.53 9.59
N ASP A 110 6.46 -1.60 9.17
CA ASP A 110 6.24 -0.75 7.99
C ASP A 110 6.08 -1.58 6.72
N VAL A 111 7.01 -2.52 6.47
CA VAL A 111 6.96 -3.41 5.30
C VAL A 111 5.71 -4.30 5.33
N LEU A 112 5.36 -4.86 6.49
CA LEU A 112 4.19 -5.72 6.61
C LEU A 112 2.88 -4.96 6.41
N SER A 113 2.79 -3.74 6.95
CA SER A 113 1.66 -2.83 6.75
C SER A 113 1.47 -2.51 5.27
N ALA A 114 2.55 -2.17 4.55
CA ALA A 114 2.52 -1.91 3.11
C ALA A 114 2.08 -3.13 2.27
N CYS A 115 2.25 -4.34 2.81
CA CYS A 115 1.87 -5.60 2.19
C CYS A 115 0.47 -6.11 2.56
N ASP A 116 -0.32 -5.35 3.35
CA ASP A 116 -1.58 -5.81 3.98
C ASP A 116 -1.42 -7.11 4.79
N LEU A 117 -0.27 -7.29 5.44
CA LEU A 117 0.04 -8.44 6.27
C LEU A 117 0.29 -8.02 7.72
N THR A 118 -0.01 -8.92 8.64
CA THR A 118 0.28 -8.76 10.05
C THR A 118 1.47 -9.61 10.46
N GLU A 119 2.18 -9.23 11.52
CA GLU A 119 3.22 -10.08 12.11
C GLU A 119 2.71 -11.46 12.49
N LYS A 120 1.48 -11.53 13.02
CA LYS A 120 0.82 -12.79 13.34
C LYS A 120 0.67 -13.70 12.10
N GLN A 121 0.31 -13.15 10.94
CA GLN A 121 0.24 -13.93 9.70
C GLN A 121 1.63 -14.38 9.25
N LEU A 122 2.62 -13.49 9.30
CA LEU A 122 4.00 -13.84 8.97
C LEU A 122 4.53 -14.99 9.84
N ASP A 123 4.25 -14.97 11.13
CA ASP A 123 4.74 -15.96 12.08
C ASP A 123 3.98 -17.29 12.02
N SER A 124 2.69 -17.26 11.66
CA SER A 124 1.83 -18.45 11.62
C SER A 124 1.81 -19.17 10.27
N ILE A 125 2.19 -18.52 9.17
CA ILE A 125 2.19 -19.10 7.82
C ILE A 125 3.64 -19.37 7.39
N PRO A 126 4.11 -20.64 7.39
CA PRO A 126 5.51 -20.98 7.11
C PRO A 126 6.03 -20.46 5.77
N GLU A 127 5.19 -20.46 4.74
CA GLU A 127 5.55 -20.01 3.40
C GLU A 127 5.76 -18.50 3.35
N LEU A 128 5.00 -17.71 4.10
CA LEU A 128 5.24 -16.26 4.23
C LEU A 128 6.58 -16.00 4.91
N LYS A 129 6.88 -16.74 5.99
CA LYS A 129 8.17 -16.62 6.70
C LYS A 129 9.36 -16.99 5.82
N GLN A 130 9.22 -18.03 5.00
CA GLN A 130 10.25 -18.42 4.03
C GLN A 130 10.46 -17.33 2.97
N ALA A 131 9.37 -16.79 2.39
CA ALA A 131 9.46 -15.72 1.40
C ALA A 131 10.08 -14.43 1.99
N TRP A 132 9.71 -14.09 3.23
CA TRP A 132 10.32 -12.98 3.97
C TRP A 132 11.82 -13.14 4.16
N ASN A 133 12.27 -14.30 4.64
CA ASN A 133 13.70 -14.55 4.85
C ASN A 133 14.49 -14.52 3.53
N ALA A 134 13.91 -15.03 2.44
CA ALA A 134 14.51 -14.96 1.11
C ALA A 134 14.63 -13.51 0.61
N ALA A 135 13.57 -12.70 0.77
CA ALA A 135 13.56 -11.29 0.43
C ALA A 135 14.58 -10.50 1.27
N LYS A 136 14.66 -10.76 2.58
CA LYS A 136 15.64 -10.14 3.47
C LYS A 136 17.07 -10.45 3.03
N LYS A 137 17.39 -11.71 2.74
CA LYS A 137 18.73 -12.09 2.26
C LYS A 137 19.09 -11.34 0.96
N GLN A 138 18.12 -11.18 0.06
CA GLN A 138 18.29 -10.41 -1.17
C GLN A 138 18.51 -8.91 -0.89
N TYR A 139 17.77 -8.33 0.06
CA TYR A 139 17.95 -6.97 0.54
C TYR A 139 19.34 -6.75 1.13
N ASP A 140 19.76 -7.58 2.08
CA ASP A 140 21.09 -7.47 2.72
C ASP A 140 22.21 -7.52 1.67
N THR A 141 22.12 -8.45 0.71
CA THR A 141 23.09 -8.57 -0.39
C THR A 141 23.13 -7.30 -1.26
N ALA A 142 21.96 -6.72 -1.56
CA ALA A 142 21.88 -5.50 -2.35
C ALA A 142 22.42 -4.29 -1.58
N ALA A 143 22.13 -4.21 -0.29
CA ALA A 143 22.59 -3.14 0.58
C ALA A 143 24.11 -3.13 0.74
N GLU A 144 24.73 -4.30 0.96
CA GLU A 144 26.19 -4.46 0.98
C GLU A 144 26.83 -4.01 -0.34
N LYS A 145 26.24 -4.44 -1.47
CA LYS A 145 26.75 -4.07 -2.81
C LYS A 145 26.65 -2.57 -3.09
N ASN A 146 25.60 -1.91 -2.59
CA ASN A 146 25.30 -0.51 -2.87
C ASN A 146 25.83 0.46 -1.79
N GLY A 147 26.43 -0.05 -0.71
CA GLY A 147 26.92 0.78 0.40
C GLY A 147 25.81 1.52 1.14
N TRP A 148 24.64 0.87 1.30
CA TRP A 148 23.52 1.46 2.07
C TRP A 148 23.78 1.44 3.59
N PHE A 149 24.81 0.70 4.03
CA PHE A 149 25.29 0.59 5.41
C PHE A 149 26.82 0.68 5.45
#